data_AF-A0A820QTJ9-F1
#
_entry.id   AF-A0A820QTJ9-F1
#
_cell.length_a   1.000
_cell.length_b   1.000
_cell.length_c   1.000
_cell.angle_alpha   90.00
_cell.angle_beta   90.00
_cell.angle_gamma   90.00
#
_symmetry.space_group_name_H-M   'P 1'
#
loop_
_entity.id
_entity.type
_entity.pdbx_description
1 polymer ?
#
loop_
_entity_poly.entity_id
_entity_poly.type
_entity_poly.pdbx_seq_one_letter_code
_entity_poly.pdbx_strand_id
1 'polypeptide(L)'
;MLNFRTILVFVAAISFVASECPCPDISLCQPLQIGSRHEKVAFMTADSNWPYYDYSQLTTIIICTDDFDPQLLCLAHSRNVRLVWIANYDVKQLGNATARTLWVNSQVDKVKKSF
;
A
#
# COMPACT_ATOMS: atom_id res chain seq x y z
N MET A 1 -38.66 13.20 40.22
CA MET A 1 -38.72 11.86 40.83
C MET A 1 -38.11 10.89 39.83
N LEU A 2 -37.00 10.22 40.21
CA LEU A 2 -36.32 9.20 39.40
C LEU A 2 -37.11 7.89 39.37
N ASN A 3 -37.00 7.14 38.26
CA ASN A 3 -36.95 5.66 38.22
C ASN A 3 -36.51 5.27 36.79
N PHE A 4 -35.30 4.77 36.51
CA PHE A 4 -34.60 3.54 36.91
C PHE A 4 -35.26 2.25 36.42
N ARG A 5 -34.72 1.73 35.30
CA ARG A 5 -34.81 0.38 34.67
C ARG A 5 -34.78 0.62 33.15
N THR A 6 -33.72 0.35 32.39
CA THR A 6 -32.81 -0.81 32.41
C THR A 6 -31.55 -0.40 31.63
N ILE A 7 -30.36 -0.48 32.24
CA ILE A 7 -29.09 -0.23 31.53
C ILE A 7 -28.70 -1.53 30.83
N LEU A 8 -28.83 -1.56 29.50
CA LEU A 8 -28.24 -2.60 28.65
C LEU A 8 -26.85 -2.11 28.23
N VAL A 9 -25.82 -2.54 28.96
CA VAL A 9 -24.42 -2.34 28.57
C VAL A 9 -24.09 -3.40 27.51
N PHE A 10 -24.23 -3.05 26.23
CA PHE A 10 -23.59 -3.79 25.15
C PHE A 10 -22.11 -3.39 25.12
N VAL A 11 -21.25 -4.19 25.75
CA VAL A 11 -19.80 -4.11 25.52
C VAL A 11 -19.56 -4.67 24.13
N ALA A 12 -19.48 -3.78 23.14
CA ALA A 12 -19.08 -4.14 21.79
C ALA A 12 -17.64 -4.69 21.84
N ALA A 13 -17.47 -5.93 21.41
CA ALA A 13 -16.16 -6.56 21.26
C ALA A 13 -15.31 -5.72 20.29
N ILE A 14 -14.22 -5.16 20.80
CA ILE A 14 -13.23 -4.50 19.95
C ILE A 14 -12.45 -5.61 19.23
N SER A 15 -12.88 -5.94 18.02
CA SER A 15 -12.13 -6.78 17.09
C SER A 15 -11.32 -5.87 16.16
N PHE A 16 -10.14 -5.43 16.60
CA PHE A 16 -9.14 -4.86 15.69
C PHE A 16 -8.39 -6.01 15.02
N VAL A 17 -8.89 -6.46 13.87
CA VAL A 17 -8.10 -7.27 12.94
C VAL A 17 -8.40 -6.82 11.51
N ALA A 18 -7.85 -5.68 11.14
CA ALA A 18 -7.40 -5.48 9.78
C ALA A 18 -5.89 -5.25 9.87
N SER A 19 -5.10 -5.68 8.88
CA SER A 19 -3.77 -5.08 8.70
C SER A 19 -4.02 -3.64 8.28
N GLU A 20 -4.30 -2.80 9.27
CA GLU A 20 -4.69 -1.42 9.09
C GLU A 20 -3.53 -0.70 8.46
N CYS A 21 -3.84 0.02 7.39
CA CYS A 21 -2.89 0.88 6.74
C CYS A 21 -2.03 1.63 7.78
N PRO A 22 -0.69 1.64 7.63
CA PRO A 22 0.23 2.15 8.65
C PRO A 22 0.14 3.68 8.84
N CYS A 23 -0.71 4.36 8.08
CA CYS A 23 -0.73 5.81 8.02
C CYS A 23 -1.61 6.44 9.10
N PRO A 24 -1.10 7.44 9.84
CA PRO A 24 -1.90 8.19 10.79
C PRO A 24 -3.10 8.88 10.12
N ASP A 25 -2.92 9.35 8.88
CA ASP A 25 -3.99 9.84 8.03
C ASP A 25 -4.44 8.72 7.10
N ILE A 26 -5.65 8.20 7.35
CA ILE A 26 -6.23 7.08 6.59
C ILE A 26 -6.52 7.43 5.13
N SER A 27 -6.60 8.72 4.78
CA SER A 27 -6.79 9.15 3.39
C SER A 27 -5.56 8.83 2.55
N LEU A 28 -4.37 8.76 3.17
CA LEU A 28 -3.12 8.37 2.51
C LEU A 28 -3.08 6.88 2.14
N CYS A 29 -4.05 6.08 2.57
CA CYS A 29 -4.15 4.66 2.19
C CYS A 29 -4.93 4.47 0.89
N GLN A 30 -5.60 5.52 0.41
CA GLN A 30 -6.36 5.44 -0.82
C GLN A 30 -5.43 5.50 -2.04
N PRO A 31 -5.79 4.81 -3.14
CA PRO A 31 -5.07 4.95 -4.40
C PRO A 31 -4.95 6.43 -4.81
N LEU A 32 -3.73 6.87 -5.09
CA LEU A 32 -3.46 8.27 -5.41
C LEU A 32 -4.22 8.70 -6.68
N GLN A 33 -5.01 9.77 -6.55
CA GLN A 33 -5.78 10.36 -7.66
C GLN A 33 -4.93 11.41 -8.38
N ILE A 34 -4.03 10.95 -9.25
CA ILE A 34 -3.03 11.81 -9.93
C ILE A 34 -3.18 11.67 -11.44
N GLY A 35 -3.29 12.81 -12.13
CA GLY A 35 -3.34 12.86 -13.59
C GLY A 35 -1.98 12.59 -14.28
N SER A 36 -1.96 12.79 -15.60
CA SER A 36 -0.73 12.66 -16.39
C SER A 36 0.29 13.73 -16.00
N ARG A 37 1.55 13.34 -15.83
CA ARG A 37 2.70 14.21 -15.50
C ARG A 37 4.00 13.56 -15.96
N HIS A 38 5.07 14.35 -16.08
CA HIS A 38 6.42 13.84 -16.33
C HIS A 38 6.84 12.92 -15.17
N GLU A 39 7.21 11.68 -15.46
CA GLU A 39 7.62 10.72 -14.43
C GLU A 39 9.10 10.87 -14.04
N LYS A 40 9.34 11.03 -12.74
CA LYS A 40 10.66 10.94 -12.12
C LYS A 40 10.63 9.77 -11.15
N VAL A 41 11.43 8.75 -11.47
CA VAL A 41 11.33 7.43 -10.85
C VAL A 41 12.58 7.11 -10.05
N ALA A 42 12.40 6.63 -8.82
CA ALA A 42 13.47 6.03 -8.04
C ALA A 42 13.29 4.51 -7.96
N PHE A 43 14.40 3.77 -7.90
CA PHE A 43 14.42 2.33 -7.68
C PHE A 43 14.93 2.05 -6.25
N MET A 44 14.05 1.54 -5.39
CA MET A 44 14.38 1.16 -4.02
C MET A 44 15.00 -0.24 -4.02
N THR A 45 16.32 -0.30 -4.16
CA THR A 45 17.09 -1.55 -4.20
C THR A 45 17.53 -2.05 -2.82
N ALA A 46 17.31 -1.27 -1.75
CA ALA A 46 17.58 -1.64 -0.37
C ALA A 46 16.69 -0.82 0.57
N ASP A 47 16.23 -1.39 1.68
CA ASP A 47 15.31 -0.73 2.62
C ASP A 47 15.89 0.54 3.27
N SER A 48 17.20 0.73 3.21
CA SER A 48 17.89 1.87 3.81
C SER A 48 17.97 3.11 2.91
N ASN A 49 17.60 3.04 1.62
CA ASN A 49 17.87 4.13 0.69
C ASN A 49 16.71 5.15 0.54
N TRP A 50 15.46 4.73 0.79
CA TRP A 50 14.29 5.56 0.61
C TRP A 50 14.26 6.85 1.44
N PRO A 51 14.81 6.90 2.68
CA PRO A 51 14.76 8.14 3.48
C PRO A 51 15.54 9.31 2.88
N TYR A 52 16.47 9.03 1.97
CA TYR A 52 17.37 10.03 1.38
C TYR A 52 16.88 10.57 0.03
N TYR A 53 15.74 10.12 -0.46
CA TYR A 53 15.18 10.59 -1.72
C TYR A 53 14.64 12.02 -1.62
N ASP A 54 14.75 12.76 -2.72
CA ASP A 54 14.10 14.06 -2.86
C ASP A 54 12.64 13.89 -3.33
N TYR A 55 11.74 13.75 -2.36
CA TYR A 55 10.29 13.61 -2.58
C TYR A 55 9.64 14.83 -3.25
N SER A 56 10.31 15.99 -3.30
CA SER A 56 9.80 17.15 -4.05
C SER A 56 9.89 16.95 -5.57
N GLN A 57 10.75 16.02 -6.00
CA GLN A 57 10.98 15.73 -7.40
C GLN A 57 10.38 14.40 -7.85
N LEU A 58 10.34 13.39 -6.97
CA LEU A 58 9.85 12.07 -7.36
C LEU A 58 8.36 12.06 -7.68
N THR A 59 7.99 11.16 -8.58
CA THR A 59 6.59 10.85 -8.88
C THR A 59 6.24 9.40 -8.57
N THR A 60 7.24 8.51 -8.62
CA THR A 60 7.08 7.06 -8.43
C THR A 60 8.33 6.48 -7.78
N ILE A 61 8.16 5.56 -6.84
CA ILE A 61 9.22 4.70 -6.30
C ILE A 61 8.86 3.27 -6.69
N ILE A 62 9.80 2.59 -7.35
CA ILE A 62 9.71 1.17 -7.68
C ILE A 62 10.40 0.40 -6.56
N ILE A 63 9.65 -0.46 -5.89
CA ILE A 63 10.14 -1.34 -4.83
C ILE A 63 10.78 -2.57 -5.47
N CYS A 64 12.09 -2.70 -5.31
CA CYS A 64 12.90 -3.80 -5.86
C CYS A 64 13.34 -4.83 -4.82
N THR A 65 12.88 -4.68 -3.58
CA THR A 65 13.05 -5.59 -2.45
C THR A 65 11.81 -6.47 -2.27
N ASP A 66 11.87 -7.45 -1.38
CA ASP A 66 10.73 -8.32 -1.08
C ASP A 66 9.67 -7.63 -0.20
N ASP A 67 10.11 -6.69 0.64
CA ASP A 67 9.27 -5.89 1.56
C ASP A 67 9.71 -4.42 1.57
N PHE A 68 8.99 -3.55 2.28
CA PHE A 68 9.39 -2.15 2.51
C PHE A 68 8.91 -1.65 3.87
N ASP A 69 9.56 -0.62 4.40
CA ASP A 69 9.14 0.02 5.66
C ASP A 69 7.73 0.63 5.51
N PRO A 70 6.73 0.23 6.32
CA PRO A 70 5.38 0.77 6.23
C PRO A 70 5.29 2.32 6.30
N GLN A 71 6.26 2.99 6.94
CA GLN A 71 6.31 4.46 6.97
C GLN A 71 6.55 5.09 5.59
N LEU A 72 7.21 4.35 4.68
CA LEU A 72 7.42 4.79 3.30
C LEU A 72 6.10 5.05 2.58
N LEU A 73 5.08 4.21 2.81
CA LEU A 73 3.75 4.38 2.20
C LEU A 73 3.20 5.77 2.50
N CYS A 74 3.19 6.13 3.77
CA CYS A 74 2.58 7.36 4.27
C CYS A 74 3.36 8.59 3.81
N LEU A 75 4.70 8.53 3.89
CA LEU A 75 5.53 9.60 3.39
C LEU A 75 5.35 9.80 1.88
N ALA A 76 5.42 8.73 1.09
CA ALA A 76 5.27 8.79 -0.36
C ALA A 76 3.89 9.35 -0.75
N HIS A 77 2.81 8.81 -0.18
CA HIS A 77 1.46 9.25 -0.51
C HIS A 77 1.17 10.68 -0.06
N SER A 78 1.70 11.13 1.09
CA SER A 78 1.61 12.54 1.51
C SER A 78 2.27 13.53 0.54
N ARG A 79 3.18 13.03 -0.31
CA ARG A 79 3.89 13.80 -1.34
C ARG A 79 3.40 13.49 -2.75
N ASN A 80 2.26 12.80 -2.89
CA ASN A 80 1.74 12.35 -4.18
C ASN A 80 2.75 11.52 -4.98
N VAL A 81 3.55 10.69 -4.31
CA VAL A 81 4.52 9.76 -4.91
C VAL A 81 3.92 8.35 -4.89
N ARG A 82 3.82 7.72 -6.06
CA ARG A 82 3.31 6.34 -6.19
C ARG A 82 4.34 5.33 -5.68
N LEU A 83 3.87 4.29 -4.98
CA LEU A 83 4.66 3.08 -4.76
C LEU A 83 4.20 1.99 -5.72
N VAL A 84 5.14 1.32 -6.37
CA VAL A 84 4.85 0.19 -7.26
C VAL A 84 5.83 -0.94 -7.00
N TRP A 85 5.34 -2.17 -6.97
CA TRP A 85 6.20 -3.35 -6.91
C TRP A 85 6.85 -3.60 -8.27
N ILE A 86 8.13 -3.98 -8.28
CA ILE A 86 8.74 -4.52 -9.50
C ILE A 86 8.04 -5.83 -9.89
N ALA A 87 7.70 -5.97 -11.16
CA ALA A 87 7.14 -7.21 -11.69
C ALA A 87 8.27 -8.19 -12.02
N ASN A 88 8.15 -9.42 -11.52
CA ASN A 88 8.99 -10.53 -11.94
C ASN A 88 8.10 -11.73 -12.30
N TYR A 89 7.98 -12.00 -13.60
CA TYR A 89 7.17 -13.09 -14.14
C TYR A 89 8.04 -14.00 -15.01
N ASP A 90 7.84 -15.32 -14.92
CA ASP A 90 8.58 -16.26 -15.77
C ASP A 90 8.23 -16.04 -17.25
N VAL A 91 9.20 -15.55 -18.00
CA VAL A 91 9.06 -15.24 -19.42
C VAL A 91 8.65 -16.47 -20.24
N LYS A 92 8.96 -17.69 -19.79
CA LYS A 92 8.56 -18.93 -20.46
C LYS A 92 7.04 -19.17 -20.36
N GLN A 93 6.37 -18.58 -19.37
CA GLN A 93 4.93 -18.68 -19.16
C GLN A 93 4.14 -17.56 -19.85
N LEU A 94 4.79 -16.62 -20.55
CA LEU A 94 4.10 -15.50 -21.21
C LEU A 94 3.00 -15.96 -22.17
N GLY A 95 3.13 -17.13 -22.82
CA GLY A 95 2.07 -17.70 -23.67
C GLY A 95 0.93 -18.40 -22.91
N ASN A 96 1.14 -18.79 -21.65
CA ASN A 96 0.21 -19.59 -20.87
C ASN A 96 -0.86 -18.72 -20.17
N ALA A 97 -2.09 -18.74 -20.70
CA ALA A 97 -3.19 -17.95 -20.17
C ALA A 97 -3.52 -18.24 -18.70
N THR A 98 -3.54 -19.52 -18.30
CA THR A 98 -3.83 -19.91 -16.92
C THR A 98 -2.75 -19.39 -15.97
N ALA A 99 -1.47 -19.54 -16.33
CA ALA A 99 -0.36 -19.05 -15.53
C ALA A 99 -0.38 -17.51 -15.39
N ARG A 100 -0.71 -16.78 -16.45
CA ARG A 100 -0.85 -15.32 -16.40
C ARG A 100 -1.97 -14.90 -15.46
N THR A 101 -3.15 -15.51 -15.58
CA THR A 101 -4.30 -15.19 -14.71
C THR A 101 -4.00 -15.44 -13.24
N LEU A 102 -3.38 -16.57 -12.92
CA LEU A 102 -2.99 -16.89 -11.54
C LEU A 102 -1.97 -15.88 -10.98
N TRP A 103 -0.98 -15.49 -11.79
CA TRP A 103 0.02 -14.51 -11.37
C TRP A 103 -0.57 -13.10 -11.22
N VAL A 104 -1.43 -12.65 -12.13
CA VAL A 104 -2.11 -11.34 -11.99
C VAL A 104 -2.93 -11.30 -10.71
N ASN A 105 -3.69 -12.36 -10.42
CA ASN A 105 -4.47 -12.44 -9.17
C ASN A 105 -3.55 -12.37 -7.94
N SER A 106 -2.42 -13.07 -7.95
CA SER A 106 -1.47 -13.01 -6.83
C SER A 106 -0.82 -11.63 -6.68
N GLN A 107 -0.58 -10.90 -7.78
CA GLN A 107 -0.08 -9.53 -7.71
C GLN A 107 -1.12 -8.56 -7.16
N VAL A 108 -2.40 -8.71 -7.55
CA VAL A 108 -3.50 -7.91 -6.99
C VAL A 108 -3.63 -8.15 -5.48
N ASP A 109 -3.54 -9.40 -5.04
CA ASP A 109 -3.59 -9.73 -3.62
C ASP A 109 -2.37 -9.21 -2.86
N LYS A 110 -1.17 -9.22 -3.47
CA LYS A 110 0.03 -8.60 -2.90
C LYS A 110 -0.19 -7.09 -2.69
N VAL A 111 -0.63 -6.38 -3.72
CA VAL A 111 -0.90 -4.93 -3.66
C VAL A 111 -1.94 -4.59 -2.59
N LYS A 112 -3.06 -5.31 -2.52
CA LYS A 112 -4.11 -5.08 -1.49
C LYS A 112 -3.65 -5.33 -0.06
N LYS A 113 -2.60 -6.15 0.14
CA LYS A 113 -2.01 -6.41 1.46
C LYS A 113 -0.95 -5.38 1.82
N SER A 114 -0.26 -4.84 0.83
CA SER A 114 0.83 -3.87 1.01
C SER A 114 0.36 -2.42 1.20
N PHE A 115 -0.85 -2.07 0.74
CA PHE A 115 -1.38 -0.71 0.71
C PHE A 115 -2.79 -0.61 1.26
#